data_AF-A0A7C3ILL2-F1
#
_entry.id   AF-A0A7C3ILL2-F1
#
_cell.length_a   1.000
_cell.length_b   1.000
_cell.length_c   1.000
_cell.angle_alpha   90.00
_cell.angle_beta   90.00
_cell.angle_gamma   90.00
#
_symmetry.space_group_name_H-M   'P 1'
#
loop_
_entity.id
_entity.type
_entity.pdbx_description
1 polymer ?
#
loop_
_entity_poly.entity_id
_entity_poly.type
_entity_poly.pdbx_seq_one_letter_code
_entity_poly.pdbx_strand_id
1 'polypeptide(L)'
;MTPQPARRPSLLKRHRASILLAGVVLYTAALGVAVSDDVFHLGLFPTALERQAREQIALFDSSDEDTRREAADTLVRRVDAFVAIPELIRALGSESARVRERSSACLRRLAETGPPFDPAAPPAGRRAAIAAWREWWRENKGRF
;
A
#
# COMPACT_ATOMS: atom_id res chain seq x y z
N MET A 1 -0.39 54.51 -46.71
CA MET A 1 -1.04 53.23 -46.39
C MET A 1 0.01 52.30 -45.79
N THR A 2 0.11 52.24 -44.47
CA THR A 2 0.97 51.28 -43.78
C THR A 2 0.24 49.94 -43.68
N PRO A 3 0.85 48.81 -44.09
CA PRO A 3 0.21 47.51 -44.04
C PRO A 3 0.06 47.03 -42.59
N GLN A 4 -1.15 46.58 -42.25
CA GLN A 4 -1.51 46.06 -40.93
C GLN A 4 -0.81 44.70 -40.70
N PRO A 5 -0.12 44.47 -39.56
CA PRO A 5 0.56 43.21 -39.32
C PRO A 5 -0.45 42.07 -39.14
N ALA A 6 -0.30 41.02 -39.95
CA ALA A 6 -1.17 39.85 -39.94
C ALA A 6 -1.17 39.17 -38.56
N ARG A 7 -2.36 39.06 -37.96
CA ARG A 7 -2.58 38.43 -36.65
C ARG A 7 -2.24 36.94 -36.74
N ARG A 8 -1.08 36.55 -36.20
CA ARG A 8 -0.66 35.12 -36.16
C ARG A 8 -1.71 34.29 -35.40
N PRO A 9 -2.20 33.17 -35.96
CA PRO A 9 -3.13 32.32 -35.24
C PRO A 9 -2.47 31.78 -33.98
N SER A 10 -3.20 31.76 -32.86
CA SER A 10 -2.65 31.29 -31.58
C SER A 10 -2.13 29.86 -31.73
N LEU A 11 -0.92 29.60 -31.24
CA LEU A 11 -0.27 28.28 -31.31
C LEU A 11 -1.18 27.17 -30.74
N LEU A 12 -1.96 27.51 -29.72
CA LEU A 12 -3.03 26.67 -29.17
C LEU A 12 -4.04 26.21 -30.23
N LYS A 13 -4.55 27.09 -31.10
CA LYS A 13 -5.49 26.69 -32.16
C LYS A 13 -4.85 25.78 -33.21
N ARG A 14 -3.57 26.00 -33.53
CA ARG A 14 -2.84 25.23 -34.55
C ARG A 14 -2.48 23.81 -34.08
N HIS A 15 -2.17 23.64 -32.80
CA HIS A 15 -1.72 22.36 -32.23
C HIS A 15 -2.76 21.69 -31.32
N ARG A 16 -4.02 22.16 -31.32
CA ARG A 16 -5.14 21.57 -30.56
C ARG A 16 -5.18 20.05 -30.64
N ALA A 17 -5.12 19.49 -31.85
CA ALA A 17 -5.16 18.05 -32.07
C ALA A 17 -3.94 17.33 -31.46
N SER A 18 -2.74 17.88 -31.63
CA SER A 18 -1.51 17.31 -31.04
C SER A 18 -1.51 17.37 -29.51
N ILE A 19 -2.04 18.45 -28.93
CA ILE A 19 -2.16 18.60 -27.47
C ILE A 19 -3.20 17.61 -26.92
N LEU A 20 -4.34 17.45 -27.60
CA LEU A 20 -5.36 16.46 -27.22
C LEU A 20 -4.80 15.03 -27.31
N LEU A 21 -4.09 14.70 -28.40
CA LEU A 21 -3.47 13.39 -28.58
C LEU A 21 -2.42 13.12 -27.48
N ALA A 22 -1.55 14.09 -27.20
CA ALA A 22 -0.58 13.99 -26.11
C ALA A 22 -1.26 13.80 -24.76
N GLY A 23 -2.38 14.50 -24.50
CA GLY A 23 -3.19 14.32 -23.30
C GLY A 23 -3.77 12.91 -23.17
N VAL A 24 -4.31 12.35 -24.26
CA VAL A 24 -4.83 10.96 -24.27
C VAL A 24 -3.72 9.94 -24.05
N VAL A 25 -2.56 10.10 -24.70
CA VAL A 25 -1.41 9.21 -24.51
C VAL A 25 -0.89 9.27 -23.07
N LEU A 26 -0.79 10.47 -22.49
CA LEU A 26 -0.40 10.63 -21.09
C LEU A 26 -1.42 10.00 -20.14
N TYR A 27 -2.72 10.17 -20.43
CA TYR A 27 -3.79 9.57 -19.64
C TYR A 27 -3.77 8.03 -19.69
N THR A 28 -3.60 7.43 -20.87
CA THR A 28 -3.52 5.97 -21.00
C THR A 28 -2.27 5.40 -20.35
N ALA A 29 -1.13 6.08 -20.47
CA ALA A 29 0.08 5.71 -19.76
C ALA A 29 -0.12 5.79 -18.23
N ALA A 30 -0.73 6.87 -17.72
CA ALA A 30 -1.03 7.03 -16.31
C ALA A 30 -1.99 5.95 -15.77
N LEU A 31 -3.03 5.61 -16.53
CA LEU A 31 -3.91 4.47 -16.22
C LEU A 31 -3.14 3.15 -16.19
N GLY A 32 -2.27 2.91 -17.17
CA GLY A 32 -1.44 1.71 -17.22
C GLY A 32 -0.56 1.58 -15.96
N VAL A 33 0.04 2.68 -15.51
CA VAL A 33 0.83 2.72 -14.27
C VAL A 33 -0.05 2.44 -13.04
N ALA A 34 -1.24 3.04 -12.97
CA ALA A 34 -2.16 2.83 -11.84
C ALA A 34 -2.64 1.37 -11.73
N VAL A 35 -3.00 0.75 -12.86
CA VAL A 35 -3.39 -0.67 -12.89
C VAL A 35 -2.19 -1.56 -12.56
N SER A 36 -1.00 -1.20 -13.03
CA SER A 36 0.23 -1.94 -12.72
C SER A 36 0.57 -1.89 -11.22
N ASP A 37 0.34 -0.75 -10.55
CA ASP A 37 0.57 -0.63 -9.10
C ASP A 37 -0.30 -1.63 -8.31
N ASP A 38 -1.57 -1.77 -8.68
CA ASP A 38 -2.51 -2.71 -8.06
C ASP A 38 -2.11 -4.18 -8.34
N VAL A 39 -1.77 -4.49 -9.60
CA VAL A 39 -1.39 -5.84 -10.04
C VAL A 39 -0.06 -6.29 -9.43
N PHE A 40 0.93 -5.40 -9.36
CA PHE A 40 2.27 -5.72 -8.87
C PHE A 40 2.48 -5.37 -7.40
N HIS A 41 1.45 -4.83 -6.71
CA HIS A 41 1.52 -4.36 -5.33
C HIS A 41 2.74 -3.47 -5.06
N LEU A 42 3.05 -2.55 -5.99
CA LEU A 42 4.23 -1.67 -5.87
C LEU A 42 4.05 -0.66 -4.72
N GLY A 43 2.80 -0.39 -4.32
CA GLY A 43 2.45 0.46 -3.19
C GLY A 43 2.60 1.95 -3.47
N LEU A 44 2.56 2.35 -4.74
CA LEU A 44 2.69 3.72 -5.22
C LEU A 44 1.44 4.55 -4.86
N PHE A 45 0.25 3.94 -4.86
CA PHE A 45 -1.01 4.61 -4.57
C PHE A 45 -1.83 3.86 -3.53
N PRO A 46 -1.44 3.92 -2.24
CA PRO A 46 -2.16 3.19 -1.21
C PRO A 46 -3.59 3.69 -1.07
N THR A 47 -4.54 2.77 -0.89
CA THR A 47 -5.95 3.12 -0.66
C THR A 47 -6.15 3.81 0.70
N ALA A 48 -7.32 4.41 0.93
CA ALA A 48 -7.61 5.03 2.23
C ALA A 48 -7.55 4.01 3.39
N LEU A 49 -8.02 2.78 3.16
CA LEU A 49 -7.99 1.69 4.15
C LEU A 49 -6.56 1.22 4.42
N GLU A 50 -5.73 1.11 3.39
CA GLU A 50 -4.31 0.76 3.56
C GLU A 50 -3.56 1.83 4.35
N ARG A 51 -3.82 3.12 4.07
CA ARG A 51 -3.25 4.21 4.86
C ARG A 51 -3.67 4.11 6.32
N GLN A 52 -4.95 3.89 6.58
CA GLN A 52 -5.45 3.69 7.94
C GLN A 52 -4.75 2.51 8.62
N ALA A 53 -4.62 1.36 7.96
CA ALA A 53 -3.90 0.20 8.49
C ALA A 53 -2.44 0.54 8.82
N ARG A 54 -1.74 1.24 7.92
CA ARG A 54 -0.35 1.67 8.11
C ARG A 54 -0.19 2.64 9.27
N GLU A 55 -1.11 3.58 9.43
CA GLU A 55 -1.12 4.53 10.55
C GLU A 55 -1.25 3.78 11.88
N GLN A 56 -2.17 2.82 11.98
CA GLN A 56 -2.32 2.00 13.19
C GLN A 56 -1.06 1.15 13.45
N ILE A 57 -0.43 0.59 12.40
CA ILE A 57 0.82 -0.15 12.54
C ILE A 57 1.96 0.76 13.03
N ALA A 58 2.02 2.01 12.56
CA ALA A 58 3.02 2.97 13.03
C ALA A 58 2.88 3.25 14.54
N LEU A 59 1.64 3.27 15.05
CA LEU A 59 1.37 3.43 16.48
C LEU A 59 1.84 2.25 17.34
N PHE A 60 2.21 1.09 16.76
CA PHE A 60 2.79 -0.02 17.53
C PHE A 60 4.14 0.35 18.18
N ASP A 61 4.84 1.34 17.63
CA ASP A 61 6.10 1.84 18.18
C ASP A 61 5.91 2.99 19.19
N SER A 62 4.67 3.43 19.42
CA SER A 62 4.35 4.47 20.40
C SER A 62 4.91 4.12 21.79
N SER A 63 5.35 5.13 22.53
CA SER A 63 5.81 4.98 23.91
C SER A 63 4.67 4.59 24.86
N ASP A 64 3.46 5.07 24.58
CA ASP A 64 2.28 4.80 25.39
C ASP A 64 1.68 3.41 25.12
N GLU A 65 1.38 2.66 26.18
CA GLU A 65 0.84 1.31 26.06
C GLU A 65 -0.61 1.30 25.60
N ASP A 66 -1.41 2.25 26.07
CA ASP A 66 -2.83 2.29 25.73
C ASP A 66 -3.02 2.59 24.24
N THR A 67 -2.27 3.57 23.72
CA THR A 67 -2.19 3.85 22.28
C THR A 67 -1.84 2.60 21.46
N ARG A 68 -0.84 1.81 21.91
CA ARG A 68 -0.45 0.58 21.19
C ARG A 68 -1.57 -0.46 21.19
N ARG A 69 -2.25 -0.63 22.32
CA ARG A 69 -3.34 -1.59 22.46
C ARG A 69 -4.55 -1.18 21.63
N GLU A 70 -4.90 0.10 21.66
CA GLU A 70 -6.00 0.66 20.87
C GLU A 70 -5.72 0.51 19.38
N ALA A 71 -4.49 0.77 18.94
CA ALA A 71 -4.11 0.58 17.54
C ALA A 71 -4.26 -0.87 17.10
N ALA A 72 -3.80 -1.82 17.93
CA ALA A 72 -3.93 -3.25 17.65
C ALA A 72 -5.40 -3.71 17.62
N ASP A 73 -6.23 -3.22 18.54
CA ASP A 73 -7.64 -3.57 18.59
C ASP A 73 -8.45 -2.95 17.44
N THR A 74 -8.15 -1.70 17.09
CA THR A 74 -8.71 -1.00 15.93
C THR A 74 -8.40 -1.76 14.65
N LEU A 75 -7.15 -2.18 14.47
CA LEU A 75 -6.73 -2.91 13.27
C LEU A 75 -7.39 -4.30 13.17
N VAL A 76 -7.60 -4.99 14.29
CA VAL A 76 -8.26 -6.32 14.29
C VAL A 76 -9.78 -6.23 14.16
N ARG A 77 -10.43 -5.19 14.71
CA ARG A 77 -11.90 -5.11 14.77
C ARG A 77 -12.54 -4.21 13.73
N ARG A 78 -11.85 -3.16 13.30
CA ARG A 78 -12.43 -2.09 12.47
C ARG A 78 -11.86 -2.06 11.06
N VAL A 79 -10.61 -2.49 10.88
CA VAL A 79 -10.00 -2.57 9.56
C VAL A 79 -10.32 -3.92 8.95
N ASP A 80 -10.71 -3.91 7.68
CA ASP A 80 -11.00 -5.12 6.92
C ASP A 80 -9.79 -6.07 6.89
N ALA A 81 -10.02 -7.36 7.16
CA ALA A 81 -8.97 -8.37 7.18
C ALA A 81 -8.21 -8.46 5.85
N PHE A 82 -8.90 -8.20 4.72
CA PHE A 82 -8.33 -8.18 3.38
C PHE A 82 -7.24 -7.12 3.22
N VAL A 83 -7.35 -6.01 3.96
CA VAL A 83 -6.37 -4.91 3.95
C VAL A 83 -5.37 -5.06 5.12
N ALA A 84 -5.86 -5.43 6.30
CA ALA A 84 -5.07 -5.55 7.51
C ALA A 84 -4.00 -6.64 7.38
N ILE A 85 -4.32 -7.82 6.87
CA ILE A 85 -3.39 -8.96 6.81
C ILE A 85 -2.18 -8.65 5.92
N PRO A 86 -2.32 -8.18 4.66
CA PRO A 86 -1.17 -7.81 3.82
C PRO A 86 -0.26 -6.76 4.46
N GLU A 87 -0.83 -5.72 5.07
CA GLU A 87 -0.05 -4.65 5.71
C GLU A 87 0.66 -5.14 6.97
N LEU A 88 0.04 -6.02 7.76
CA LEU A 88 0.70 -6.66 8.90
C LEU A 88 1.84 -7.58 8.45
N ILE A 89 1.66 -8.36 7.38
CA ILE A 89 2.72 -9.21 6.81
C ILE A 89 3.90 -8.35 6.36
N ARG A 90 3.65 -7.17 5.77
CA ARG A 90 4.70 -6.20 5.42
C ARG A 90 5.42 -5.68 6.67
N ALA A 91 4.69 -5.39 7.73
CA ALA A 91 5.22 -4.86 8.99
C ALA A 91 6.08 -5.87 9.78
N LEU A 92 5.94 -7.18 9.54
CA LEU A 92 6.87 -8.20 10.05
C LEU A 92 8.32 -7.98 9.58
N GLY A 93 8.52 -7.26 8.47
CA GLY A 93 9.83 -6.86 7.96
C GLY A 93 10.42 -5.61 8.62
N SER A 94 9.70 -4.98 9.56
CA SER A 94 10.15 -3.74 10.21
C SER A 94 11.43 -3.93 11.03
N GLU A 95 12.27 -2.89 11.10
CA GLU A 95 13.46 -2.84 11.95
C GLU A 95 13.09 -2.82 13.45
N SER A 96 11.96 -2.20 13.81
CA SER A 96 11.48 -2.19 15.21
C SER A 96 10.98 -3.58 15.61
N ALA A 97 11.61 -4.15 16.64
CA ALA A 97 11.19 -5.43 17.22
C ALA A 97 9.76 -5.37 17.77
N ARG A 98 9.39 -4.22 18.34
CA ARG A 98 8.05 -3.99 18.90
C ARG A 98 6.96 -4.02 17.83
N VAL A 99 7.23 -3.40 16.67
CA VAL A 99 6.33 -3.47 15.52
C VAL A 99 6.19 -4.92 15.06
N ARG A 100 7.30 -5.66 14.91
CA ARG A 100 7.25 -7.08 14.48
C ARG A 100 6.44 -7.96 15.43
N GLU A 101 6.65 -7.84 16.74
CA GLU A 101 5.92 -8.60 17.75
C GLU A 101 4.42 -8.32 17.69
N ARG A 102 4.03 -7.04 17.70
CA ARG A 102 2.63 -6.64 17.65
C ARG A 102 1.96 -7.05 16.34
N SER A 103 2.65 -6.90 15.21
CA SER A 103 2.15 -7.37 13.92
C SER A 103 1.93 -8.89 13.91
N SER A 104 2.85 -9.66 14.49
CA SER A 104 2.69 -11.12 14.61
C SER A 104 1.50 -11.50 15.50
N ALA A 105 1.26 -10.76 16.59
CA ALA A 105 0.13 -10.99 17.48
C ALA A 105 -1.21 -10.67 16.81
N CYS A 106 -1.30 -9.56 16.07
CA CYS A 106 -2.50 -9.22 15.30
C CYS A 106 -2.76 -10.23 14.18
N LEU A 107 -1.73 -10.71 13.48
CA LEU A 107 -1.88 -11.76 12.47
C LEU A 107 -2.45 -13.05 13.08
N ARG A 108 -1.98 -13.46 14.27
CA ARG A 108 -2.56 -14.63 14.95
C ARG A 108 -4.04 -14.44 15.31
N ARG A 109 -4.45 -13.23 15.68
CA ARG A 109 -5.86 -12.91 15.99
C ARG A 109 -6.75 -12.93 14.75
N LEU A 110 -6.24 -12.45 13.61
CA LEU A 110 -7.00 -12.36 12.36
C LEU A 110 -6.99 -13.68 11.58
N ALA A 111 -5.83 -14.30 11.42
CA ALA A 111 -5.66 -15.51 10.63
C ALA A 111 -6.14 -16.77 11.34
N GLU A 112 -6.12 -16.78 12.68
CA GLU A 112 -6.34 -17.91 13.61
C GLU A 112 -5.37 -19.10 13.41
N THR A 113 -5.12 -19.49 12.17
CA THR A 113 -4.25 -20.56 11.71
C THR A 113 -3.31 -19.99 10.64
N GLY A 114 -2.04 -19.80 10.98
CA GLY A 114 -1.05 -19.26 10.04
C GLY A 114 0.38 -19.67 10.38
N PRO A 115 1.35 -19.41 9.49
CA PRO A 115 2.73 -19.80 9.69
C PRO A 115 3.33 -19.23 10.99
N PRO A 116 4.20 -20.00 11.69
CA PRO A 116 4.89 -19.45 12.84
C PRO A 116 5.82 -18.31 12.40
N PHE A 117 5.88 -17.25 13.21
CA PHE A 117 6.79 -16.14 13.02
C PHE A 117 7.54 -15.88 14.32
N ASP A 118 8.86 -15.80 14.23
CA ASP A 118 9.74 -15.40 15.33
C ASP A 118 10.23 -13.95 15.10
N PRO A 119 9.77 -12.98 15.92
CA PRO A 119 10.19 -11.58 15.83
C PRO A 119 11.69 -11.35 16.10
N ALA A 120 12.34 -12.26 16.83
CA ALA A 120 13.76 -12.17 17.19
C ALA A 120 14.66 -12.89 16.18
N ALA A 121 14.11 -13.61 15.21
CA ALA A 121 14.89 -14.31 14.21
C ALA A 121 15.79 -13.35 13.40
N PRO A 122 16.94 -13.84 12.89
CA PRO A 122 17.79 -13.07 11.98
C PRO A 122 17.03 -12.61 10.73
N PRO A 123 17.46 -11.52 10.06
CA PRO A 123 16.76 -10.98 8.89
C PRO A 123 16.48 -12.01 7.79
N ALA A 124 17.39 -12.97 7.56
CA ALA A 124 17.18 -14.05 6.59
C ALA A 124 16.02 -14.98 6.97
N GLY A 125 15.95 -15.39 8.24
CA GLY A 125 14.85 -16.22 8.76
C GLY A 125 13.51 -15.47 8.72
N ARG A 126 13.51 -14.18 9.05
CA ARG A 126 12.31 -13.33 8.95
C ARG A 126 11.81 -13.22 7.52
N ARG A 127 12.70 -13.04 6.53
CA ARG A 127 12.31 -12.99 5.11
C ARG A 127 11.64 -14.29 4.64
N ALA A 128 12.15 -15.45 5.06
CA ALA A 128 11.54 -16.74 4.75
C ALA A 128 10.14 -16.87 5.39
N ALA A 129 10.00 -16.49 6.66
CA ALA A 129 8.70 -16.51 7.34
C ALA A 129 7.68 -15.54 6.71
N ILE A 130 8.13 -14.35 6.28
CA ILE A 130 7.28 -13.39 5.54
C ILE A 130 6.83 -13.98 4.20
N ALA A 131 7.72 -14.67 3.48
CA ALA A 131 7.36 -15.35 2.24
C ALA A 131 6.30 -16.45 2.48
N ALA A 132 6.44 -17.24 3.55
CA ALA A 132 5.44 -18.23 3.95
C ALA A 132 4.09 -17.59 4.29
N TRP A 133 4.08 -16.46 5.01
CA TRP A 133 2.86 -15.70 5.28
C TRP A 133 2.19 -15.16 4.02
N ARG A 134 2.97 -14.73 3.02
CA ARG A 134 2.44 -14.27 1.72
C ARG A 134 1.84 -15.42 0.90
N GLU A 135 2.46 -16.59 0.91
CA GLU A 135 1.90 -17.79 0.29
C GLU A 135 0.59 -18.19 0.97
N TRP A 136 0.60 -18.28 2.31
CA TRP A 136 -0.58 -18.60 3.10
C TRP A 136 -1.74 -17.63 2.80
N TRP A 137 -1.46 -16.32 2.70
CA TRP A 137 -2.49 -15.34 2.36
C TRP A 137 -3.06 -15.56 0.96
N ARG A 138 -2.22 -15.89 -0.04
CA ARG A 138 -2.70 -16.19 -1.40
C ARG A 138 -3.67 -17.37 -1.44
N GLU A 139 -3.44 -18.38 -0.61
CA GLU A 139 -4.29 -19.57 -0.49
C GLU A 139 -5.55 -19.34 0.35
N ASN A 140 -5.46 -18.52 1.41
CA ASN A 140 -6.52 -18.39 2.42
C ASN A 140 -7.36 -17.11 2.31
N LYS A 141 -6.99 -16.15 1.45
CA LYS A 141 -7.72 -14.89 1.28
C LYS A 141 -9.20 -15.05 0.94
N GLY A 142 -9.62 -16.17 0.33
CA GLY A 142 -11.03 -16.43 0.02
C GLY A 142 -11.90 -16.76 1.24
N ARG A 143 -11.31 -16.89 2.42
CA ARG A 143 -12.00 -17.16 3.70
C ARG A 143 -12.33 -15.87 4.48
N PHE A 144 -11.87 -14.73 3.98
CA PHE A 144 -12.03 -13.41 4.56
C PHE A 144 -12.82 -12.53 3.60
#